data_AF-A0AA42KGA0-F1
#
_entry.id   AF-A0AA42KGA0-F1
#
_cell.length_a   1.000
_cell.length_b   1.000
_cell.length_c   1.000
_cell.angle_alpha   90.00
_cell.angle_beta   90.00
_cell.angle_gamma   90.00
#
_symmetry.space_group_name_H-M   'P 1'
#
loop_
_entity.id
_entity.type
_entity.pdbx_description
1 polymer ?
#
loop_
_entity_poly.entity_id
_entity_poly.type
_entity_poly.pdbx_seq_one_letter_code
_entity_poly.pdbx_strand_id
1 'polypeptide(L)'
;MAQEMISHPSGTYKKIASRQSTSTSDTNPKALIVERGLTVFLGGAGMVGSYNDDMVAALKEVGIATPAYGNYSSLITGLDSYVPSLVDMLGDASAVALYNQDETDPVVFEYGELQKCRYGHEYIEKKYLFGLIKVRQYDKVECTPTSDLLAVKLGRDLKAIKSTDFSLVNIGISKPLPSAGQFNIIGYSWGAVIAARTAIFHARQGITVNHLVLIGAPINASLKAAVNNHPKILNTHIIDLVSQGDPIFAGMSDQQIVDAALKLANQMPTAEGHFYYSGDNPVGRERRRQLAKSLHTKGLR
;
A
#
# COMPACT_ATOMS: atom_id res chain seq x y z
N MET A 1 24.28 -23.88 -26.10
CA MET A 1 23.65 -23.31 -27.31
C MET A 1 23.83 -21.80 -27.26
N ALA A 2 24.50 -21.21 -28.26
CA ALA A 2 24.80 -19.77 -28.28
C ALA A 2 23.50 -18.97 -28.50
N GLN A 3 23.20 -18.04 -27.61
CA GLN A 3 22.11 -17.07 -27.78
C GLN A 3 22.57 -16.01 -28.78
N GLU A 4 22.03 -16.03 -30.00
CA GLU A 4 22.31 -14.99 -31.00
C GLU A 4 21.79 -13.64 -30.49
N MET A 5 22.74 -12.74 -30.22
CA MET A 5 22.50 -11.33 -29.95
C MET A 5 22.60 -10.56 -31.26
N ILE A 6 21.60 -9.74 -31.57
CA ILE A 6 21.56 -8.94 -32.80
C ILE A 6 21.82 -7.48 -32.42
N SER A 7 22.85 -6.87 -33.01
CA SER A 7 23.17 -5.45 -32.83
C SER A 7 22.49 -4.62 -33.91
N HIS A 8 21.73 -3.59 -33.49
CA HIS A 8 21.07 -2.60 -34.35
C HIS A 8 21.44 -1.19 -33.83
N PRO A 9 21.38 -0.11 -34.64
CA PRO A 9 21.68 1.25 -34.18
C PRO A 9 20.88 1.72 -32.95
N SER A 10 19.73 1.10 -32.68
CA SER A 10 18.87 1.39 -31.52
C SER A 10 19.14 0.51 -30.29
N GLY A 11 20.12 -0.41 -30.35
CA GLY A 11 20.52 -1.25 -29.23
C GLY A 11 20.74 -2.72 -29.59
N THR A 12 21.02 -3.52 -28.56
CA THR A 12 21.30 -4.96 -28.69
C THR A 12 20.08 -5.77 -28.27
N TYR A 13 19.61 -6.65 -29.15
CA TYR A 13 18.38 -7.41 -28.97
C TYR A 13 18.66 -8.90 -28.83
N LYS A 14 17.94 -9.57 -27.92
CA LYS A 14 18.00 -11.01 -27.72
C LYS A 14 16.96 -11.70 -28.60
N LYS A 15 17.40 -12.63 -29.45
CA LYS A 15 16.52 -13.44 -30.28
C LYS A 15 15.67 -14.39 -29.41
N ILE A 16 14.35 -14.19 -29.37
CA ILE A 16 13.40 -14.97 -28.56
C ILE A 16 12.56 -15.98 -29.37
N ALA A 17 12.71 -16.02 -30.70
CA ALA A 17 11.98 -16.95 -31.57
C ALA A 17 12.93 -17.62 -32.58
N SER A 18 12.84 -18.95 -32.68
CA SER A 18 13.63 -19.81 -33.56
C SER A 18 12.90 -20.26 -34.83
N ARG A 19 11.67 -19.79 -35.05
CA ARG A 19 10.90 -20.17 -36.24
C ARG A 19 11.31 -19.29 -37.42
N GLN A 20 12.04 -19.90 -38.35
CA GLN A 20 12.26 -19.34 -39.68
C GLN A 20 10.89 -19.10 -40.32
N SER A 21 10.60 -17.84 -40.64
CA SER A 21 9.39 -17.47 -41.36
C SER A 21 9.41 -18.17 -42.71
N THR A 22 8.59 -19.19 -42.90
CA THR A 22 8.22 -19.58 -44.26
C THR A 22 7.43 -18.44 -44.88
N SER A 23 7.57 -18.25 -46.19
CA SER A 23 6.74 -17.36 -46.98
C SER A 23 5.28 -17.76 -46.78
N THR A 24 4.58 -17.10 -45.85
CA THR A 24 3.15 -17.24 -45.65
C THR A 24 2.48 -16.14 -46.45
N SER A 25 1.41 -16.50 -47.15
CA SER A 25 0.63 -15.71 -48.13
C SER A 25 -0.01 -14.42 -47.58
N ASP A 26 0.38 -13.97 -46.40
CA ASP A 26 -0.15 -12.80 -45.72
C ASP A 26 1.00 -11.82 -45.48
N THR A 27 1.13 -10.86 -46.40
CA THR A 27 2.12 -9.77 -46.37
C THR A 27 1.67 -8.61 -45.50
N ASN A 28 0.48 -8.69 -44.89
CA ASN A 28 0.00 -7.62 -44.02
C ASN A 28 0.82 -7.61 -42.73
N PRO A 29 1.33 -6.44 -42.30
CA PRO A 29 1.97 -6.31 -41.01
C PRO A 29 1.03 -6.78 -39.91
N LYS A 30 1.39 -7.87 -39.22
CA LYS A 30 0.65 -8.29 -38.03
C LYS A 30 0.86 -7.23 -36.96
N ALA A 31 -0.23 -6.71 -36.42
CA ALA A 31 -0.18 -5.78 -35.31
C ALA A 31 0.58 -6.42 -34.13
N LEU A 32 1.76 -5.88 -33.83
CA LEU A 32 2.55 -6.33 -32.68
C LEU A 32 1.87 -5.78 -31.42
N ILE A 33 1.09 -6.60 -30.72
CA ILE A 33 0.55 -6.23 -29.41
C ILE A 33 1.70 -6.30 -28.41
N VAL A 34 2.35 -5.17 -28.17
CA VAL A 34 3.34 -5.04 -27.09
C VAL A 34 2.58 -4.78 -25.80
N GLU A 35 2.54 -5.77 -24.92
CA GLU A 35 2.09 -5.56 -23.55
C GLU A 35 3.09 -4.64 -22.83
N ARG A 36 2.61 -3.49 -22.34
CA ARG A 36 3.46 -2.40 -21.84
C ARG A 36 3.61 -2.39 -20.32
N GLY A 37 3.28 -3.48 -19.62
CA GLY A 37 3.27 -3.52 -18.16
C GLY A 37 1.95 -3.06 -17.55
N LEU A 38 1.97 -2.77 -16.25
CA LEU A 38 0.86 -2.27 -15.44
C LEU A 38 1.39 -1.36 -14.33
N THR A 39 0.85 -0.14 -14.22
CA THR A 39 1.06 0.73 -13.05
C THR A 39 -0.27 0.89 -12.30
N VAL A 40 -0.30 0.46 -11.04
CA VAL A 40 -1.46 0.60 -10.15
C VAL A 40 -1.27 1.82 -9.26
N PHE A 41 -2.27 2.68 -9.16
CA PHE A 41 -2.33 3.81 -8.23
C PHE A 41 -3.43 3.60 -7.18
N LEU A 42 -3.12 3.86 -5.91
CA LEU A 42 -4.03 3.73 -4.78
C LEU A 42 -4.03 5.05 -3.99
N GLY A 43 -5.18 5.74 -3.98
CA GLY A 43 -5.38 7.03 -3.31
C GLY A 43 -5.52 6.95 -1.78
N GLY A 44 -5.76 8.07 -1.10
CA GLY A 44 -5.96 8.13 0.36
C GLY A 44 -7.37 7.75 0.81
N ALA A 45 -7.72 7.96 2.09
CA ALA A 45 -9.05 7.64 2.62
C ALA A 45 -10.18 8.43 1.92
N GLY A 46 -11.34 7.80 1.67
CA GLY A 46 -12.51 8.41 0.97
C GLY A 46 -12.61 8.15 -0.55
N MET A 47 -12.34 6.94 -1.03
CA MET A 47 -12.03 6.69 -2.46
C MET A 47 -13.21 6.59 -3.45
N VAL A 48 -13.55 7.72 -4.06
CA VAL A 48 -13.56 8.02 -5.52
C VAL A 48 -13.31 9.53 -5.60
N GLY A 49 -12.06 9.95 -5.39
CA GLY A 49 -11.69 11.37 -5.51
C GLY A 49 -11.39 11.73 -6.95
N SER A 50 -11.85 12.90 -7.41
CA SER A 50 -11.55 13.43 -8.76
C SER A 50 -10.05 13.53 -9.05
N TYR A 51 -9.22 13.64 -8.01
CA TYR A 51 -7.76 13.70 -8.16
C TYR A 51 -7.12 12.38 -8.63
N ASN A 52 -7.79 11.23 -8.47
CA ASN A 52 -7.26 9.93 -8.90
C ASN A 52 -7.13 9.86 -10.43
N ASP A 53 -8.15 10.33 -11.14
CA ASP A 53 -8.14 10.43 -12.61
C ASP A 53 -7.02 11.33 -13.09
N ASP A 54 -6.85 12.46 -12.42
CA ASP A 54 -5.80 13.42 -12.75
C ASP A 54 -4.38 12.88 -12.46
N MET A 55 -4.21 12.07 -11.40
CA MET A 55 -2.96 11.37 -11.14
C MET A 55 -2.65 10.34 -12.25
N VAL A 56 -3.64 9.55 -12.65
CA VAL A 56 -3.49 8.58 -13.76
C VAL A 56 -3.15 9.29 -15.06
N ALA A 57 -3.78 10.43 -15.33
CA ALA A 57 -3.44 11.29 -16.47
C ALA A 57 -1.99 11.80 -16.39
N ALA A 58 -1.55 12.31 -15.24
CA ALA A 58 -0.19 12.81 -15.03
C ALA A 58 0.87 11.71 -15.24
N LEU A 59 0.62 10.48 -14.77
CA LEU A 59 1.49 9.32 -15.02
C LEU A 59 1.59 9.02 -16.52
N LYS A 60 0.45 9.04 -17.23
CA LYS A 60 0.41 8.79 -18.67
C LYS A 60 1.12 9.89 -19.48
N GLU A 61 0.98 11.16 -19.08
CA GLU A 61 1.61 12.33 -19.72
C GLU A 61 3.14 12.20 -19.76
N VAL A 62 3.75 11.60 -18.71
CA VAL A 62 5.20 11.41 -18.62
C VAL A 62 5.68 10.08 -19.21
N GLY A 63 4.77 9.29 -19.81
CA GLY A 63 5.10 8.04 -20.48
C GLY A 63 5.11 6.80 -19.60
N ILE A 64 4.58 6.85 -18.37
CA ILE A 64 4.37 5.66 -17.55
C ILE A 64 3.19 4.87 -18.12
N ALA A 65 3.43 3.59 -18.40
CA ALA A 65 2.52 2.74 -19.15
C ALA A 65 1.33 2.27 -18.31
N THR A 66 0.20 2.18 -19.03
CA THR A 66 -1.05 1.53 -18.60
C THR A 66 -1.53 1.86 -17.18
N PRO A 67 -1.42 3.11 -16.68
CA PRO A 67 -1.81 3.43 -15.32
C PRO A 67 -3.31 3.13 -15.10
N ALA A 68 -3.63 2.63 -13.92
CA ALA A 68 -5.00 2.40 -13.47
C ALA A 68 -5.06 2.68 -11.97
N TYR A 69 -6.14 3.30 -11.50
CA TYR A 69 -6.37 3.45 -10.06
C TYR A 69 -7.27 2.33 -9.55
N GLY A 70 -7.01 1.86 -8.32
CA GLY A 70 -7.81 0.82 -7.68
C GLY A 70 -8.98 1.38 -6.88
N ASN A 71 -9.92 0.52 -6.52
CA ASN A 71 -10.94 0.76 -5.50
C ASN A 71 -10.96 -0.43 -4.54
N TYR A 72 -10.47 -0.21 -3.32
CA TYR A 72 -10.34 -1.23 -2.28
C TYR A 72 -11.37 -1.04 -1.15
N SER A 73 -12.46 -0.31 -1.40
CA SER A 73 -13.52 -0.10 -0.41
C SER A 73 -14.16 -1.41 0.07
N SER A 74 -14.14 -2.44 -0.77
CA SER A 74 -14.54 -3.81 -0.43
C SER A 74 -13.71 -4.44 0.68
N LEU A 75 -12.43 -4.05 0.83
CA LEU A 75 -11.55 -4.58 1.89
C LEU A 75 -11.90 -4.05 3.28
N ILE A 76 -12.62 -2.92 3.34
CA ILE A 76 -12.97 -2.23 4.58
C ILE A 76 -14.48 -2.25 4.87
N THR A 77 -15.29 -2.73 3.93
CA THR A 77 -16.76 -2.78 4.09
C THR A 77 -17.12 -3.63 5.31
N GLY A 78 -17.75 -3.00 6.31
CA GLY A 78 -18.19 -3.63 7.55
C GLY A 78 -17.25 -3.46 8.74
N LEU A 79 -16.07 -2.85 8.61
CA LEU A 79 -15.21 -2.54 9.77
C LEU A 79 -15.87 -1.54 10.72
N ASP A 80 -16.59 -0.56 10.17
CA ASP A 80 -17.27 0.54 10.85
C ASP A 80 -18.27 0.05 11.92
N SER A 81 -18.85 -1.14 11.72
CA SER A 81 -19.80 -1.76 12.64
C SER A 81 -19.16 -2.48 13.85
N TYR A 82 -17.84 -2.65 13.90
CA TYR A 82 -17.15 -3.46 14.91
C TYR A 82 -16.17 -2.69 15.79
N VAL A 83 -16.02 -1.38 15.56
CA VAL A 83 -15.13 -0.50 16.30
C VAL A 83 -15.98 0.28 17.32
N PRO A 84 -15.75 0.15 18.65
CA PRO A 84 -16.53 0.86 19.67
C PRO A 84 -16.50 2.39 19.43
N SER A 85 -17.58 3.09 19.79
CA SER A 85 -17.77 4.54 19.54
C SER A 85 -16.64 5.46 20.06
N LEU A 86 -15.82 5.02 21.02
CA LEU A 86 -14.63 5.75 21.49
C LEU A 86 -13.48 5.73 20.47
N VAL A 87 -13.47 4.75 19.57
CA VAL A 87 -12.52 4.57 18.46
C VAL A 87 -13.13 5.04 17.13
N ASP A 88 -14.38 5.53 17.13
CA ASP A 88 -15.08 6.05 15.94
C ASP A 88 -14.61 7.46 15.56
N MET A 89 -14.10 8.27 16.51
CA MET A 89 -13.28 9.46 16.18
C MET A 89 -11.89 9.09 15.59
N LEU A 90 -11.50 7.82 15.69
CA LEU A 90 -10.27 7.22 15.16
C LEU A 90 -10.57 6.25 14.00
N GLY A 91 -11.80 6.21 13.44
CA GLY A 91 -12.29 5.13 12.57
C GLY A 91 -11.39 4.83 11.36
N ASP A 92 -10.87 5.87 10.71
CA ASP A 92 -9.93 5.70 9.59
C ASP A 92 -8.50 5.37 10.08
N ALA A 93 -8.05 5.97 11.19
CA ALA A 93 -6.71 5.74 11.75
C ALA A 93 -6.55 4.36 12.41
N SER A 94 -7.64 3.80 12.93
CA SER A 94 -7.68 2.48 13.56
C SER A 94 -7.69 1.37 12.51
N ALA A 95 -8.45 1.52 11.42
CA ALA A 95 -8.29 0.65 10.25
C ALA A 95 -6.85 0.72 9.71
N VAL A 96 -6.26 1.92 9.66
CA VAL A 96 -4.85 2.09 9.30
C VAL A 96 -3.93 1.26 10.18
N ALA A 97 -4.05 1.39 11.50
CA ALA A 97 -3.20 0.66 12.43
C ALA A 97 -3.37 -0.86 12.36
N LEU A 98 -4.54 -1.37 11.95
CA LEU A 98 -4.74 -2.82 11.79
C LEU A 98 -4.02 -3.41 10.56
N TYR A 99 -3.83 -2.62 9.50
CA TYR A 99 -3.24 -3.08 8.24
C TYR A 99 -1.83 -2.55 7.97
N ASN A 100 -1.32 -1.65 8.80
CA ASN A 100 -0.03 -0.96 8.64
C ASN A 100 1.22 -1.86 8.82
N GLN A 101 1.03 -3.14 9.13
CA GLN A 101 2.07 -4.05 9.60
C GLN A 101 2.18 -5.31 8.73
N ASP A 102 3.31 -6.01 8.80
CA ASP A 102 3.48 -7.26 8.06
C ASP A 102 2.58 -8.37 8.63
N GLU A 103 2.13 -9.31 7.79
CA GLU A 103 1.27 -10.41 8.27
C GLU A 103 1.98 -11.39 9.21
N THR A 104 3.31 -11.41 9.21
CA THR A 104 4.12 -12.18 10.14
C THR A 104 4.34 -11.48 11.48
N ASP A 105 3.88 -10.23 11.62
CA ASP A 105 3.96 -9.49 12.87
C ASP A 105 2.90 -10.01 13.86
N PRO A 106 3.29 -10.57 15.02
CA PRO A 106 2.32 -11.04 16.00
C PRO A 106 1.57 -9.89 16.68
N VAL A 107 2.09 -8.67 16.61
CA VAL A 107 1.42 -7.47 17.12
C VAL A 107 0.51 -6.91 16.02
N VAL A 108 -0.68 -6.47 16.42
CA VAL A 108 -1.70 -5.89 15.54
C VAL A 108 -1.93 -4.41 15.83
N PHE A 109 -1.72 -4.02 17.08
CA PHE A 109 -1.82 -2.66 17.54
C PHE A 109 -1.10 -2.54 18.88
N GLU A 110 -0.32 -1.49 19.08
CA GLU A 110 0.30 -1.17 20.36
C GLU A 110 0.28 0.34 20.65
N TYR A 111 -0.39 0.73 21.73
CA TYR A 111 -0.49 2.11 22.19
C TYR A 111 -0.06 2.22 23.65
N GLY A 112 0.80 3.20 23.93
CA GLY A 112 1.31 3.49 25.27
C GLY A 112 2.23 2.40 25.84
N GLU A 113 2.82 2.69 27.00
CA GLU A 113 3.59 1.71 27.76
C GLU A 113 2.65 0.85 28.61
N LEU A 114 2.53 -0.42 28.23
CA LEU A 114 1.78 -1.40 29.00
C LEU A 114 2.34 -1.50 30.43
N GLN A 115 1.47 -1.21 31.39
CA GLN A 115 1.67 -1.60 32.77
C GLN A 115 1.95 -3.11 32.82
N LYS A 116 2.97 -3.55 33.58
CA LYS A 116 3.15 -4.98 33.83
C LYS A 116 2.02 -5.41 34.76
N CYS A 117 0.97 -5.97 34.17
CA CYS A 117 -0.18 -6.47 34.88
C CYS A 117 -0.08 -7.98 35.07
N ARG A 118 -0.41 -8.46 36.26
CA ARG A 118 -0.71 -9.86 36.52
C ARG A 118 -2.20 -10.08 36.28
N TYR A 119 -2.49 -10.97 35.33
CA TYR A 119 -3.86 -11.30 34.93
C TYR A 119 -4.30 -12.58 35.65
N GLY A 120 -5.51 -12.59 36.19
CA GLY A 120 -6.15 -13.80 36.72
C GLY A 120 -6.39 -14.87 35.64
N HIS A 121 -6.86 -16.05 36.05
CA HIS A 121 -7.07 -17.18 35.13
C HIS A 121 -8.41 -17.13 34.38
N GLU A 122 -9.38 -16.35 34.88
CA GLU A 122 -10.71 -16.20 34.26
C GLU A 122 -10.73 -14.97 33.36
N TYR A 123 -11.27 -15.15 32.14
CA TYR A 123 -11.41 -14.09 31.16
C TYR A 123 -12.59 -14.33 30.23
N ILE A 124 -13.16 -13.22 29.75
CA ILE A 124 -14.16 -13.19 28.70
C ILE A 124 -13.42 -12.98 27.36
N GLU A 125 -13.46 -13.97 26.48
CA GLU A 125 -12.91 -13.88 25.12
C GLU A 125 -13.98 -13.36 24.16
N LYS A 126 -13.76 -12.17 23.59
CA LYS A 126 -14.57 -11.62 22.50
C LYS A 126 -13.81 -11.71 21.19
N LYS A 127 -14.48 -12.19 20.15
CA LYS A 127 -13.92 -12.32 18.79
C LYS A 127 -14.39 -11.15 17.93
N TYR A 128 -13.44 -10.50 17.26
CA TYR A 128 -13.65 -9.39 16.34
C TYR A 128 -13.03 -9.73 14.98
N LEU A 129 -13.40 -8.97 13.93
CA LEU A 129 -12.94 -9.17 12.54
C LEU A 129 -13.00 -10.65 12.10
N PHE A 130 -14.20 -11.22 11.99
CA PHE A 130 -14.39 -12.61 11.53
C PHE A 130 -13.61 -13.68 12.33
N GLY A 131 -13.26 -13.39 13.59
CA GLY A 131 -12.51 -14.30 14.47
C GLY A 131 -10.99 -14.16 14.41
N LEU A 132 -10.48 -13.18 13.66
CA LEU A 132 -9.04 -12.91 13.50
C LEU A 132 -8.44 -12.21 14.72
N ILE A 133 -9.24 -11.42 15.44
CA ILE A 133 -8.82 -10.71 16.64
C ILE A 133 -9.60 -11.27 17.83
N LYS A 134 -8.87 -11.75 18.84
CA LYS A 134 -9.44 -12.21 20.12
C LYS A 134 -9.04 -11.24 21.20
N VAL A 135 -9.99 -10.49 21.72
CA VAL A 135 -9.78 -9.63 22.88
C VAL A 135 -10.18 -10.43 24.11
N ARG A 136 -9.25 -10.56 25.07
CA ARG A 136 -9.49 -11.21 26.35
C ARG A 136 -9.62 -10.13 27.42
N GLN A 137 -10.75 -10.11 28.10
CA GLN A 137 -11.00 -9.24 29.25
C GLN A 137 -10.89 -10.08 30.52
N TYR A 138 -9.98 -9.74 31.42
CA TYR A 138 -9.72 -10.49 32.66
C TYR A 138 -10.43 -9.86 33.86
N ASP A 139 -10.93 -10.71 34.77
CA ASP A 139 -11.78 -10.27 35.89
C ASP A 139 -10.97 -9.72 37.07
N LYS A 140 -9.67 -10.08 37.15
CA LYS A 140 -8.69 -9.55 38.10
C LYS A 140 -7.42 -9.14 37.38
N VAL A 141 -7.05 -7.87 37.53
CA VAL A 141 -5.85 -7.28 36.93
C VAL A 141 -5.11 -6.49 38.01
N GLU A 142 -3.91 -6.94 38.37
CA GLU A 142 -3.01 -6.20 39.27
C GLU A 142 -1.87 -5.60 38.45
N CYS A 143 -1.88 -4.28 38.27
CA CYS A 143 -0.92 -3.58 37.42
C CYS A 143 0.13 -2.81 38.23
N THR A 144 1.36 -2.76 37.71
CA THR A 144 2.37 -1.80 38.18
C THR A 144 2.10 -0.43 37.56
N PRO A 145 2.19 0.69 38.32
CA PRO A 145 1.89 2.00 37.76
C PRO A 145 2.86 2.37 36.64
N THR A 146 2.32 2.80 35.49
CA THR A 146 3.06 3.52 34.43
C THR A 146 2.52 4.93 34.31
N SER A 147 3.26 5.81 33.63
CA SER A 147 2.87 7.21 33.39
C SER A 147 1.72 7.39 32.41
N ASP A 148 1.36 6.36 31.65
CA ASP A 148 0.37 6.45 30.59
C ASP A 148 -1.04 6.13 31.11
N LEU A 149 -1.96 7.05 30.87
CA LEU A 149 -3.38 6.96 31.25
C LEU A 149 -4.13 5.80 30.57
N LEU A 150 -3.61 5.30 29.44
CA LEU A 150 -4.16 4.19 28.67
C LEU A 150 -3.03 3.46 27.93
N ALA A 151 -2.96 2.14 28.08
CA ALA A 151 -2.08 1.28 27.30
C ALA A 151 -2.83 0.06 26.77
N VAL A 152 -2.67 -0.25 25.49
CA VAL A 152 -3.38 -1.32 24.79
C VAL A 152 -2.43 -2.05 23.85
N LYS A 153 -2.45 -3.39 23.87
CA LYS A 153 -1.78 -4.23 22.89
C LYS A 153 -2.71 -5.30 22.38
N LEU A 154 -2.91 -5.30 21.07
CA LEU A 154 -3.67 -6.34 20.37
C LEU A 154 -2.68 -7.26 19.67
N GLY A 155 -2.75 -8.55 19.99
CA GLY A 155 -1.98 -9.59 19.30
C GLY A 155 -2.86 -10.39 18.35
N ARG A 156 -2.25 -11.02 17.35
CA ARG A 156 -2.92 -11.97 16.45
C ARG A 156 -2.37 -13.38 16.59
N ASP A 157 -3.24 -14.37 16.39
CA ASP A 157 -2.81 -15.76 16.26
C ASP A 157 -2.38 -16.03 14.81
N LEU A 158 -1.07 -16.02 14.58
CA LEU A 158 -0.46 -16.25 13.27
C LEU A 158 -0.83 -17.62 12.66
N LYS A 159 -1.24 -18.60 13.47
CA LYS A 159 -1.60 -19.95 12.99
C LYS A 159 -3.05 -20.03 12.50
N ALA A 160 -3.91 -19.11 12.93
CA ALA A 160 -5.34 -19.15 12.66
C ALA A 160 -5.79 -18.21 11.53
N ILE A 161 -4.91 -17.35 11.03
CA ILE A 161 -5.26 -16.32 10.05
C ILE A 161 -5.08 -16.86 8.62
N LYS A 162 -6.15 -16.76 7.83
CA LYS A 162 -6.02 -16.77 6.36
C LYS A 162 -5.44 -15.43 5.92
N SER A 163 -4.43 -15.43 5.06
CA SER A 163 -3.89 -14.19 4.48
C SER A 163 -5.05 -13.41 3.83
N THR A 164 -5.15 -12.13 4.17
CA THR A 164 -6.09 -11.24 3.49
C THR A 164 -5.69 -11.17 2.01
N ASP A 165 -6.65 -11.39 1.12
CA ASP A 165 -6.41 -11.43 -0.32
C ASP A 165 -6.32 -10.01 -0.87
N PHE A 166 -5.08 -9.56 -1.11
CA PHE A 166 -4.76 -8.27 -1.74
C PHE A 166 -4.52 -8.41 -3.25
N SER A 167 -5.19 -9.35 -3.92
CA SER A 167 -5.14 -9.44 -5.38
C SER A 167 -5.66 -8.18 -6.07
N LEU A 168 -5.21 -7.96 -7.31
CA LEU A 168 -5.67 -6.86 -8.17
C LEU A 168 -7.20 -6.73 -8.21
N VAL A 169 -7.92 -7.85 -8.32
CA VAL A 169 -9.39 -7.86 -8.37
C VAL A 169 -9.99 -7.30 -7.07
N ASN A 170 -9.47 -7.70 -5.91
CA ASN A 170 -9.99 -7.25 -4.61
C ASN A 170 -9.66 -5.79 -4.30
N ILE A 171 -8.64 -5.23 -4.93
CA ILE A 171 -8.35 -3.79 -4.89
C ILE A 171 -8.97 -3.03 -6.08
N GLY A 172 -9.92 -3.63 -6.79
CA GLY A 172 -10.70 -2.97 -7.85
C GLY A 172 -9.95 -2.76 -9.17
N ILE A 173 -8.85 -3.47 -9.40
CA ILE A 173 -8.13 -3.49 -10.67
C ILE A 173 -8.58 -4.70 -11.49
N SER A 174 -9.30 -4.45 -12.57
CA SER A 174 -9.77 -5.50 -13.50
C SER A 174 -8.74 -5.95 -14.53
N LYS A 175 -7.63 -5.21 -14.65
CA LYS A 175 -6.54 -5.58 -15.57
C LYS A 175 -5.78 -6.80 -15.03
N PRO A 176 -5.40 -7.76 -15.89
CA PRO A 176 -4.56 -8.88 -15.47
C PRO A 176 -3.16 -8.39 -15.08
N LEU A 177 -2.44 -9.23 -14.33
CA LEU A 177 -1.01 -9.04 -14.10
C LEU A 177 -0.27 -9.03 -15.44
N PRO A 178 0.71 -8.14 -15.63
CA PRO A 178 1.39 -8.03 -16.91
C PRO A 178 2.29 -9.24 -17.19
N SER A 179 2.22 -9.82 -18.38
CA SER A 179 3.15 -10.89 -18.82
C SER A 179 4.46 -10.34 -19.41
N ALA A 180 4.48 -9.07 -19.78
CA ALA A 180 5.67 -8.30 -20.17
C ALA A 180 5.59 -6.84 -19.70
N GLY A 181 6.74 -6.19 -19.55
CA GLY A 181 6.85 -4.81 -19.04
C GLY A 181 7.00 -4.74 -17.52
N GLN A 182 6.86 -3.54 -16.96
CA GLN A 182 6.97 -3.33 -15.51
C GLN A 182 5.62 -3.58 -14.81
N PHE A 183 5.66 -4.17 -13.62
CA PHE A 183 4.56 -4.12 -12.67
C PHE A 183 4.90 -3.14 -11.53
N ASN A 184 4.23 -2.00 -11.53
CA ASN A 184 4.47 -0.90 -10.59
C ASN A 184 3.23 -0.70 -9.72
N ILE A 185 3.44 -0.36 -8.45
CA ILE A 185 2.37 -0.05 -7.50
C ILE A 185 2.73 1.26 -6.79
N ILE A 186 1.81 2.21 -6.79
CA ILE A 186 1.95 3.53 -6.18
C ILE A 186 0.80 3.68 -5.20
N GLY A 187 1.10 4.04 -3.95
CA GLY A 187 0.09 4.32 -2.94
C GLY A 187 0.35 5.63 -2.22
N TYR A 188 -0.73 6.34 -1.89
CA TYR A 188 -0.72 7.60 -1.18
C TYR A 188 -1.58 7.53 0.07
N SER A 189 -1.07 8.00 1.22
CA SER A 189 -1.80 7.99 2.48
C SER A 189 -2.28 6.57 2.80
N TRP A 190 -3.58 6.37 3.01
CA TRP A 190 -4.18 5.05 3.23
C TRP A 190 -3.88 4.06 2.11
N GLY A 191 -3.92 4.50 0.85
CA GLY A 191 -3.56 3.67 -0.30
C GLY A 191 -2.11 3.23 -0.31
N ALA A 192 -1.22 3.90 0.42
CA ALA A 192 0.16 3.43 0.62
C ALA A 192 0.21 2.17 1.49
N VAL A 193 -0.67 2.04 2.48
CA VAL A 193 -0.79 0.80 3.26
C VAL A 193 -1.28 -0.33 2.35
N ILE A 194 -2.34 -0.09 1.59
CA ILE A 194 -2.88 -1.08 0.65
C ILE A 194 -1.85 -1.44 -0.44
N ALA A 195 -1.10 -0.46 -0.95
CA ALA A 195 -0.02 -0.69 -1.91
C ALA A 195 1.07 -1.59 -1.34
N ALA A 196 1.53 -1.33 -0.11
CA ALA A 196 2.52 -2.16 0.56
C ALA A 196 2.03 -3.61 0.76
N ARG A 197 0.78 -3.76 1.22
CA ARG A 197 0.15 -5.08 1.41
C ARG A 197 -0.03 -5.83 0.09
N THR A 198 -0.46 -5.14 -0.97
CA THR A 198 -0.60 -5.68 -2.33
C THR A 198 0.75 -6.11 -2.90
N ALA A 199 1.79 -5.30 -2.73
CA ALA A 199 3.13 -5.61 -3.21
C ALA A 199 3.66 -6.87 -2.55
N ILE A 200 3.55 -6.98 -1.22
CA ILE A 200 3.98 -8.17 -0.47
C ILE A 200 3.17 -9.41 -0.85
N PHE A 201 1.85 -9.28 -1.01
CA PHE A 201 0.97 -10.37 -1.43
C PHE A 201 1.42 -10.99 -2.75
N HIS A 202 1.68 -10.16 -3.77
CA HIS A 202 2.16 -10.62 -5.07
C HIS A 202 3.62 -11.12 -5.01
N ALA A 203 4.48 -10.42 -4.28
CA ALA A 203 5.88 -10.77 -4.13
C ALA A 203 6.07 -12.16 -3.50
N ARG A 204 5.27 -12.49 -2.48
CA ARG A 204 5.25 -13.82 -1.83
C ARG A 204 4.76 -14.94 -2.74
N GLN A 205 4.00 -14.61 -3.79
CA GLN A 205 3.59 -15.53 -4.85
C GLN A 205 4.61 -15.64 -6.00
N GLY A 206 5.79 -15.02 -5.83
CA GLY A 206 6.87 -15.08 -6.81
C GLY A 206 6.75 -14.06 -7.96
N ILE A 207 5.70 -13.23 -7.96
CA ILE A 207 5.50 -12.15 -8.94
C ILE A 207 6.44 -11.00 -8.60
N THR A 208 7.16 -10.50 -9.60
CA THR A 208 8.07 -9.37 -9.42
C THR A 208 7.29 -8.06 -9.47
N VAL A 209 7.44 -7.23 -8.43
CA VAL A 209 7.03 -5.82 -8.40
C VAL A 209 8.27 -4.99 -8.72
N ASN A 210 8.27 -4.30 -9.86
CA ASN A 210 9.42 -3.52 -10.32
C ASN A 210 9.63 -2.26 -9.49
N HIS A 211 8.55 -1.54 -9.20
CA HIS A 211 8.55 -0.34 -8.37
C HIS A 211 7.37 -0.34 -7.41
N LEU A 212 7.66 -0.19 -6.13
CA LEU A 212 6.70 0.17 -5.10
C LEU A 212 6.96 1.61 -4.68
N VAL A 213 5.95 2.47 -4.73
CA VAL A 213 6.05 3.87 -4.32
C VAL A 213 5.05 4.12 -3.19
N LEU A 214 5.52 4.61 -2.05
CA LEU A 214 4.75 4.82 -0.83
C LEU A 214 4.86 6.29 -0.43
N ILE A 215 3.76 7.04 -0.54
CA ILE A 215 3.73 8.49 -0.32
C ILE A 215 2.93 8.79 0.95
N GLY A 216 3.54 9.48 1.92
CA GLY A 216 2.90 9.78 3.20
C GLY A 216 2.33 8.52 3.86
N ALA A 217 3.15 7.47 3.95
CA ALA A 217 2.65 6.12 4.22
C ALA A 217 2.61 5.82 5.73
N PRO A 218 1.41 5.62 6.34
CA PRO A 218 1.30 5.25 7.74
C PRO A 218 1.52 3.75 7.92
N ILE A 219 2.68 3.25 7.48
CA ILE A 219 3.10 1.85 7.66
C ILE A 219 4.07 1.76 8.84
N ASN A 220 4.02 0.67 9.59
CA ASN A 220 4.92 0.45 10.71
C ASN A 220 6.29 -0.08 10.26
N ALA A 221 7.19 -0.29 11.24
CA ALA A 221 8.54 -0.78 10.98
C ALA A 221 8.57 -2.18 10.33
N SER A 222 7.66 -3.08 10.69
CA SER A 222 7.65 -4.46 10.17
C SER A 222 7.22 -4.51 8.72
N LEU A 223 6.15 -3.81 8.33
CA LEU A 223 5.73 -3.73 6.93
C LEU A 223 6.75 -2.98 6.07
N LYS A 224 7.33 -1.89 6.59
CA LYS A 224 8.43 -1.17 5.93
C LYS A 224 9.62 -2.08 5.66
N ALA A 225 10.02 -2.87 6.66
CA ALA A 225 11.10 -3.84 6.50
C ALA A 225 10.75 -4.92 5.47
N ALA A 226 9.52 -5.45 5.52
CA ALA A 226 9.05 -6.46 4.58
C ALA A 226 9.14 -5.96 3.13
N VAL A 227 8.61 -4.77 2.82
CA VAL A 227 8.62 -4.24 1.45
C VAL A 227 10.01 -3.83 0.95
N ASN A 228 10.91 -3.43 1.83
CA ASN A 228 12.28 -3.05 1.44
C ASN A 228 13.19 -4.26 1.23
N ASN A 229 12.94 -5.36 1.95
CA ASN A 229 13.85 -6.50 1.97
C ASN A 229 13.39 -7.68 1.10
N HIS A 230 12.16 -7.65 0.59
CA HIS A 230 11.64 -8.76 -0.19
C HIS A 230 12.32 -8.83 -1.58
N PRO A 231 12.92 -9.97 -1.98
CA PRO A 231 13.73 -10.06 -3.22
C PRO A 231 12.92 -9.92 -4.53
N LYS A 232 11.59 -9.96 -4.43
CA LYS A 232 10.65 -9.77 -5.54
C LYS A 232 10.09 -8.34 -5.64
N ILE A 233 10.43 -7.45 -4.71
CA ILE A 233 10.13 -6.03 -4.80
C ILE A 233 11.46 -5.34 -5.11
N LEU A 234 11.67 -4.98 -6.38
CA LEU A 234 13.00 -4.60 -6.85
C LEU A 234 13.41 -3.21 -6.38
N ASN A 235 12.46 -2.27 -6.33
CA ASN A 235 12.72 -0.90 -5.94
C ASN A 235 11.56 -0.39 -5.09
N THR A 236 11.87 0.02 -3.86
CA THR A 236 10.89 0.67 -2.98
C THR A 236 11.27 2.14 -2.80
N HIS A 237 10.34 3.03 -3.14
CA HIS A 237 10.47 4.48 -3.02
C HIS A 237 9.53 4.97 -1.93
N ILE A 238 10.10 5.35 -0.78
CA ILE A 238 9.35 5.97 0.32
C ILE A 238 9.48 7.49 0.19
N ILE A 239 8.35 8.18 0.12
CA ILE A 239 8.26 9.63 -0.03
C ILE A 239 7.48 10.17 1.17
N ASP A 240 8.19 10.48 2.24
CA ASP A 240 7.62 11.12 3.42
C ASP A 240 7.42 12.62 3.14
N LEU A 241 6.26 13.17 3.50
CA LEU A 241 5.88 14.56 3.21
C LEU A 241 6.20 15.52 4.38
N VAL A 242 7.23 15.19 5.15
CA VAL A 242 7.63 15.94 6.36
C VAL A 242 7.91 17.41 6.02
N SER A 243 8.54 17.67 4.87
CA SER A 243 8.82 19.04 4.40
C SER A 243 7.56 19.84 4.02
N GLN A 244 6.43 19.17 3.83
CA GLN A 244 5.11 19.77 3.57
C GLN A 244 4.31 19.94 4.87
N GLY A 245 4.84 19.48 6.01
CA GLY A 245 4.21 19.53 7.33
C GLY A 245 3.47 18.25 7.73
N ASP A 246 3.53 17.18 6.93
CA ASP A 246 2.87 15.90 7.21
C ASP A 246 3.47 15.23 8.46
N PRO A 247 2.65 14.90 9.49
CA PRO A 247 3.12 14.10 10.63
C PRO A 247 3.30 12.61 10.32
N ILE A 248 2.76 12.11 9.21
CA ILE A 248 2.80 10.69 8.84
C ILE A 248 4.06 10.38 8.04
N PHE A 249 4.73 9.29 8.43
CA PHE A 249 5.92 8.79 7.75
C PHE A 249 6.05 7.27 7.88
N ALA A 250 6.76 6.65 6.94
CA ALA A 250 6.93 5.19 6.96
C ALA A 250 7.87 4.73 8.08
N GLY A 251 7.43 3.72 8.84
CA GLY A 251 8.14 3.16 9.99
C GLY A 251 7.69 3.72 11.33
N MET A 252 6.60 4.49 11.35
CA MET A 252 6.03 5.04 12.58
C MET A 252 5.37 3.96 13.45
N SER A 253 5.28 4.20 14.76
CA SER A 253 4.53 3.35 15.69
C SER A 253 3.02 3.63 15.60
N ASP A 254 2.19 2.71 16.11
CA ASP A 254 0.74 2.93 16.14
C ASP A 254 0.36 4.12 17.04
N GLN A 255 1.10 4.32 18.13
CA GLN A 255 0.97 5.53 18.96
C GLN A 255 1.25 6.81 18.15
N GLN A 256 2.31 6.84 17.35
CA GLN A 256 2.57 8.00 16.49
C GLN A 256 1.45 8.24 15.46
N ILE A 257 0.80 7.18 14.96
CA ILE A 257 -0.34 7.29 14.04
C ILE A 257 -1.53 7.92 14.76
N VAL A 258 -1.85 7.42 15.95
CA VAL A 258 -2.96 7.92 16.77
C VAL A 258 -2.72 9.37 17.18
N ASP A 259 -1.52 9.70 17.67
CA ASP A 259 -1.18 11.04 18.13
C ASP A 259 -1.16 12.07 16.99
N ALA A 260 -0.94 11.63 15.74
CA ALA A 260 -1.02 12.47 14.56
C ALA A 260 -2.45 12.89 14.18
N ALA A 261 -3.49 12.19 14.69
CA ALA A 261 -4.87 12.35 14.23
C ALA A 261 -5.40 13.79 14.34
N LEU A 262 -5.14 14.49 15.45
CA LEU A 262 -5.58 15.89 15.63
C LEU A 262 -4.93 16.84 14.62
N LYS A 263 -3.64 16.64 14.35
CA LYS A 263 -2.92 17.45 13.36
C LYS A 263 -3.42 17.17 11.95
N LEU A 264 -3.72 15.91 11.63
CA LEU A 264 -4.32 15.53 10.34
C LEU A 264 -5.70 16.16 10.13
N ALA A 265 -6.57 16.13 11.16
CA ALA A 265 -7.88 16.75 11.10
C ALA A 265 -7.80 18.26 10.77
N ASN A 266 -6.79 18.96 11.32
CA ASN A 266 -6.55 20.37 11.02
C ASN A 266 -5.98 20.64 9.62
N GLN A 267 -5.26 19.66 9.02
CA GLN A 267 -4.67 19.79 7.68
C GLN A 267 -5.64 19.46 6.54
N MET A 268 -6.68 18.67 6.83
CA MET A 268 -7.65 18.20 5.83
C MET A 268 -8.35 19.34 5.06
N PRO A 269 -8.82 20.43 5.71
CA PRO A 269 -9.53 21.50 5.00
C PRO A 269 -8.63 22.34 4.07
N THR A 270 -7.33 22.40 4.33
CA THR A 270 -6.39 23.28 3.61
C THR A 270 -5.59 22.56 2.52
N ALA A 271 -5.71 21.23 2.41
CA ALA A 271 -4.91 20.41 1.49
C ALA A 271 -3.38 20.59 1.66
N GLU A 272 -2.95 20.78 2.91
CA GLU A 272 -1.56 20.92 3.33
C GLU A 272 -1.06 19.64 4.02
N GLY A 273 0.25 19.56 4.28
CA GLY A 273 0.85 18.42 4.98
C GLY A 273 0.51 17.09 4.32
N HIS A 274 -0.19 16.25 5.07
CA HIS A 274 -0.59 14.93 4.60
C HIS A 274 -1.43 14.96 3.31
N PHE A 275 -2.20 16.04 3.11
CA PHE A 275 -3.14 16.21 2.00
C PHE A 275 -2.53 16.93 0.79
N TYR A 276 -1.20 17.05 0.73
CA TYR A 276 -0.47 17.81 -0.30
C TYR A 276 -0.86 17.49 -1.75
N TYR A 277 -1.16 16.22 -2.05
CA TYR A 277 -1.53 15.75 -3.40
C TYR A 277 -3.04 15.57 -3.62
N SER A 278 -3.87 15.71 -2.57
CA SER A 278 -5.32 15.45 -2.66
C SER A 278 -6.11 16.63 -3.25
N GLY A 279 -5.55 17.84 -3.24
CA GLY A 279 -6.24 19.04 -3.70
C GLY A 279 -6.68 18.95 -5.17
N ASP A 280 -7.95 19.19 -5.43
CA ASP A 280 -8.52 19.26 -6.79
C ASP A 280 -8.56 20.71 -7.31
N ASN A 281 -7.37 21.29 -7.44
CA ASN A 281 -7.19 22.66 -7.92
C ASN A 281 -5.95 22.71 -8.83
N PRO A 282 -5.69 23.84 -9.54
CA PRO A 282 -4.54 23.94 -10.43
C PRO A 282 -3.19 23.64 -9.76
N VAL A 283 -3.04 24.00 -8.47
CA VAL A 283 -1.82 23.73 -7.71
C VAL A 283 -1.65 22.23 -7.45
N GLY A 284 -2.71 21.54 -7.02
CA GLY A 284 -2.71 20.09 -6.83
C GLY A 284 -2.43 19.34 -8.12
N ARG A 285 -3.01 19.80 -9.24
CA ARG A 285 -2.72 19.26 -10.58
C ARG A 285 -1.24 19.37 -10.93
N GLU A 286 -0.64 20.54 -10.76
CA GLU A 286 0.79 20.75 -11.04
C GLU A 286 1.69 19.87 -10.15
N ARG A 287 1.39 19.79 -8.84
CA ARG A 287 2.10 18.90 -7.91
C ARG A 287 2.09 17.45 -8.39
N ARG A 288 0.96 16.94 -8.90
CA ARG A 288 0.86 15.58 -9.44
C ARG A 288 1.68 15.38 -10.72
N ARG A 289 1.77 16.38 -11.61
CA ARG A 289 2.68 16.33 -12.78
C ARG A 289 4.13 16.28 -12.34
N GLN A 290 4.52 17.09 -11.35
CA GLN A 290 5.89 17.10 -10.82
C GLN A 290 6.24 15.76 -10.17
N LEU A 291 5.32 15.18 -9.40
CA LEU A 291 5.47 13.85 -8.85
C LEU A 291 5.65 12.82 -9.98
N ALA A 292 4.77 12.80 -10.98
CA ALA A 292 4.87 11.87 -12.11
C ALA A 292 6.22 11.98 -12.84
N LYS A 293 6.70 13.20 -13.12
CA LYS A 293 8.02 13.46 -13.72
C LYS A 293 9.16 12.90 -12.86
N SER A 294 9.08 13.09 -11.54
CA SER A 294 10.05 12.55 -10.58
C SER A 294 10.07 11.02 -10.60
N LEU A 295 8.89 10.39 -10.59
CA LEU A 295 8.75 8.93 -10.65
C LEU A 295 9.26 8.35 -11.97
N HIS A 296 8.96 9.00 -13.10
CA HIS A 296 9.51 8.60 -14.39
C HIS A 296 11.05 8.71 -14.40
N THR A 297 11.61 9.78 -13.83
CA THR A 297 13.07 9.92 -13.67
C THR A 297 13.68 8.79 -12.83
N LYS A 298 12.94 8.28 -11.83
CA LYS A 298 13.33 7.13 -10.99
C LYS A 298 13.20 5.76 -11.68
N GLY A 299 12.79 5.71 -12.95
CA GLY A 299 12.78 4.48 -13.74
C GLY A 299 11.41 3.84 -13.95
N LEU A 300 10.33 4.43 -13.43
CA LEU A 300 8.97 3.97 -13.74
C LEU A 300 8.68 4.21 -15.23
N ARG A 301 8.16 3.19 -15.91
CA ARG A 301 7.86 3.16 -17.34
C ARG A 301 6.50 2.55 -17.60
#